data_AF-A0A059WTQ9-F1
#
_entry.id   AF-A0A059WTQ9-F1
#
_cell.length_a   1.000
_cell.length_b   1.000
_cell.length_c   1.000
_cell.angle_alpha   90.00
_cell.angle_beta   90.00
_cell.angle_gamma   90.00
#
_symmetry.space_group_name_H-M   'P 1'
#
loop_
_entity.id
_entity.type
_entity.pdbx_description
1 polymer ?
#
loop_
_entity_poly.entity_id
_entity_poly.type
_entity_poly.pdbx_seq_one_letter_code
_entity_poly.pdbx_strand_id
1 'polypeptide(L)'
;MQIRSDDQSIRIAMWSGPRNISTAMMRAWGNRPDTAVIDEPFYALYLKATGKRHPGADEVIANDETDWRKIVARLTGQVPGGKRIFFQKQMTHHLLPEIDRQWLGAVTNCFLIRDPREVIISYLKKRENPDL
;
A
#
# COMPACT_ATOMS: atom_id res chain seq x y z
N MET A 1 17.67 -5.91 32.41
CA MET A 1 16.21 -5.99 32.58
C MET A 1 15.55 -5.31 31.39
N GLN A 2 15.08 -6.08 30.40
CA GLN A 2 13.74 -5.91 29.80
C GLN A 2 13.49 -7.09 28.86
N ILE A 3 12.40 -7.79 29.14
CA ILE A 3 11.91 -8.95 28.42
C ILE A 3 11.64 -8.50 26.98
N ARG A 4 12.25 -9.17 25.99
CA ARG A 4 11.80 -9.09 24.60
C ARG A 4 10.34 -9.57 24.62
N SER A 5 9.39 -8.66 24.55
CA SER A 5 8.04 -9.05 24.19
C SER A 5 8.12 -9.55 22.76
N ASP A 6 7.91 -10.84 22.53
CA ASP A 6 7.61 -11.36 21.21
C ASP A 6 6.43 -10.53 20.67
N ASP A 7 6.72 -9.59 19.78
CA ASP A 7 5.72 -8.82 19.08
C ASP A 7 5.02 -9.81 18.13
N GLN A 8 3.98 -10.49 18.62
CA GLN A 8 3.12 -11.39 17.82
C GLN A 8 2.33 -10.65 16.72
N SER A 9 2.66 -9.38 16.49
CA SER A 9 2.08 -8.55 15.44
C SER A 9 2.47 -9.04 14.05
N ILE A 10 1.45 -9.20 13.20
CA ILE A 10 1.63 -9.63 11.81
C ILE A 10 1.48 -8.40 10.92
N ARG A 11 2.52 -8.09 10.13
CA ARG A 11 2.50 -7.01 9.15
C ARG A 11 2.39 -7.62 7.76
N ILE A 12 1.31 -7.35 7.05
CA ILE A 12 1.04 -7.90 5.71
C ILE A 12 1.17 -6.77 4.70
N ALA A 13 2.20 -6.82 3.86
CA ALA A 13 2.31 -5.98 2.67
C ALA A 13 1.61 -6.69 1.50
N MET A 14 0.36 -6.30 1.22
CA MET A 14 -0.41 -6.82 0.10
C MET A 14 -0.13 -6.01 -1.16
N TRP A 15 0.79 -6.51 -1.98
CA TRP A 15 1.20 -5.93 -3.25
C TRP A 15 0.20 -6.23 -4.35
N SER A 16 -0.17 -5.21 -5.10
CA SER A 16 -1.05 -5.34 -6.25
C SER A 16 -0.67 -4.35 -7.36
N GLY A 17 -1.04 -4.67 -8.59
CA GLY A 17 -1.18 -3.68 -9.65
C GLY A 17 -2.57 -3.05 -9.64
N PRO A 18 -2.81 -2.00 -10.44
CA PRO A 18 -4.15 -1.47 -10.66
C PRO A 18 -5.14 -2.55 -11.08
N ARG A 19 -6.41 -2.37 -10.72
CA ARG A 19 -7.54 -3.25 -11.11
C ARG A 19 -7.48 -4.68 -10.56
N ASN A 20 -6.81 -4.88 -9.43
CA ASN A 20 -6.67 -6.20 -8.83
C ASN A 20 -7.35 -6.38 -7.47
N ILE A 21 -8.62 -5.99 -7.31
CA ILE A 21 -9.47 -6.15 -6.11
C ILE A 21 -8.85 -5.74 -4.74
N SER A 22 -7.70 -5.09 -4.71
CA SER A 22 -6.95 -4.81 -3.49
C SER A 22 -7.72 -3.89 -2.53
N THR A 23 -8.51 -2.96 -3.04
CA THR A 23 -9.44 -2.15 -2.23
C THR A 23 -10.51 -3.02 -1.54
N ALA A 24 -11.07 -4.00 -2.25
CA ALA A 24 -12.06 -4.91 -1.66
C ALA A 24 -11.42 -5.77 -0.56
N MET A 25 -10.20 -6.27 -0.81
CA MET A 25 -9.41 -7.00 0.18
C MET A 25 -9.14 -6.13 1.42
N MET A 26 -8.64 -4.90 1.25
CA MET A 26 -8.39 -3.97 2.34
C MET A 26 -9.66 -3.70 3.17
N ARG A 27 -10.82 -3.50 2.53
CA ARG A 27 -12.10 -3.33 3.23
C ARG A 27 -12.49 -4.58 4.03
N ALA A 28 -12.28 -5.78 3.48
CA ALA A 28 -12.57 -7.03 4.17
C ALA A 28 -11.69 -7.21 5.43
N TRP A 29 -10.39 -6.89 5.33
CA TRP A 29 -9.48 -6.91 6.48
C TRP A 29 -9.81 -5.83 7.51
N GLY A 30 -10.16 -4.62 7.06
CA GLY A 30 -10.52 -3.50 7.94
C GLY A 30 -11.80 -3.73 8.76
N ASN A 31 -12.66 -4.65 8.34
CA ASN A 31 -13.85 -5.04 9.10
C ASN A 31 -13.54 -6.00 10.26
N ARG A 32 -12.29 -6.45 10.43
CA ARG A 32 -11.90 -7.33 11.54
C ARG A 32 -11.51 -6.51 12.77
N PRO A 33 -11.95 -6.89 13.98
CA PRO A 33 -11.63 -6.15 15.20
C PRO A 33 -10.15 -6.23 15.60
N ASP A 34 -9.40 -7.21 15.09
CA ASP A 34 -7.99 -7.47 15.39
C ASP A 34 -7.01 -6.83 14.39
N THR A 35 -7.52 -6.07 13.40
CA THR A 35 -6.75 -5.60 12.26
C THR A 35 -6.79 -4.08 12.14
N ALA A 36 -5.62 -3.48 11.89
CA ALA A 36 -5.47 -2.13 11.37
C ALA A 36 -5.16 -2.20 9.87
N VAL A 37 -5.64 -1.24 9.09
CA VAL A 37 -5.36 -1.14 7.65
C VAL A 37 -4.74 0.19 7.28
N ILE A 38 -3.93 0.22 6.23
CA ILE A 38 -3.45 1.44 5.58
C ILE A 38 -3.60 1.33 4.07
N ASP A 39 -4.09 2.41 3.45
CA ASP A 39 -4.34 2.50 2.01
C ASP A 39 -3.16 3.20 1.32
N GLU A 40 -2.55 2.54 0.34
CA GLU A 40 -1.53 3.05 -0.59
C GLU A 40 -0.52 4.05 0.04
N PRO A 41 0.26 3.63 1.05
CA PRO A 41 1.04 4.55 1.89
C PRO A 41 2.13 5.34 1.15
N PHE A 42 2.52 4.91 -0.05
CA PHE A 42 3.52 5.58 -0.90
C PHE A 42 2.89 6.47 -1.99
N TYR A 43 1.57 6.64 -2.03
CA TYR A 43 0.90 7.34 -3.13
C TYR A 43 1.26 8.83 -3.21
N ALA A 44 1.27 9.55 -2.09
CA ALA A 44 1.65 10.97 -2.07
C ALA A 44 3.11 11.20 -2.50
N LEU A 45 4.03 10.36 -2.00
CA LEU A 45 5.42 10.33 -2.49
C LEU A 45 5.48 10.09 -4.01
N TYR A 46 4.73 9.10 -4.51
CA TYR A 46 4.67 8.77 -5.93
C TYR A 46 4.18 9.95 -6.78
N LEU A 47 3.11 10.63 -6.37
CA LEU A 47 2.60 11.82 -7.05
C LEU A 47 3.63 12.94 -7.07
N LYS A 48 4.26 13.22 -5.92
CA LYS A 48 5.28 14.26 -5.78
C LYS A 48 6.50 13.99 -6.66
N ALA A 49 6.99 12.75 -6.69
CA ALA A 49 8.19 12.39 -7.44
C ALA A 49 7.95 12.33 -8.95
N THR A 50 6.76 11.91 -9.39
CA THR A 50 6.46 11.74 -10.84
C THR A 50 5.81 12.96 -11.49
N GLY A 51 5.23 13.89 -10.71
CA GLY A 51 4.50 15.03 -11.25
C GLY A 51 3.24 14.65 -12.04
N LYS A 52 2.74 13.41 -11.88
CA LYS A 52 1.54 12.94 -12.57
C LYS A 52 0.35 13.80 -12.18
N ARG A 53 -0.29 14.43 -13.18
CA ARG A 53 -1.52 15.19 -12.99
C ARG A 53 -2.68 14.25 -12.72
N HIS A 54 -3.02 14.10 -11.44
CA HIS A 54 -4.24 13.46 -10.99
C HIS A 54 -5.14 14.53 -10.36
N PRO A 55 -6.47 14.50 -10.58
CA PRO A 55 -7.38 15.35 -9.82
C PRO A 55 -7.13 15.19 -8.30
N GLY A 56 -6.95 16.30 -7.60
CA GLY A 56 -6.64 16.32 -6.16
C GLY A 56 -5.20 15.93 -5.79
N ALA A 57 -4.26 15.85 -6.75
CA ALA A 57 -2.88 15.46 -6.44
C ALA A 57 -2.20 16.39 -5.42
N ASP A 58 -2.37 17.71 -5.57
CA ASP A 58 -1.77 18.68 -4.65
C ASP A 58 -2.34 18.54 -3.23
N GLU A 59 -3.64 18.26 -3.09
CA GLU A 59 -4.29 18.00 -1.81
C GLU A 59 -3.78 16.71 -1.16
N VAL A 60 -3.61 15.64 -1.94
CA VAL A 60 -3.03 14.39 -1.45
C VAL A 60 -1.59 14.61 -0.99
N ILE A 61 -0.77 15.28 -1.79
CA ILE A 61 0.64 15.58 -1.45
C ILE A 61 0.73 16.45 -0.18
N ALA A 62 -0.20 17.38 0.01
CA ALA A 62 -0.21 18.27 1.17
C ALA A 62 -0.67 17.56 2.47
N ASN A 63 -1.59 16.60 2.36
CA ASN A 63 -2.19 15.94 3.52
C ASN A 63 -1.47 14.66 3.96
N ASP A 64 -0.79 13.97 3.04
CA ASP A 64 -0.15 12.69 3.30
C ASP A 64 1.38 12.79 3.38
N GLU A 65 2.02 11.74 3.91
CA GLU A 65 3.47 11.70 4.06
C GLU A 65 4.18 11.53 2.71
N THR A 66 5.26 12.29 2.50
CA THR A 66 6.06 12.24 1.26
C THR A 66 7.52 11.85 1.51
N ASP A 67 7.93 11.68 2.77
CA ASP A 67 9.22 11.09 3.13
C ASP A 67 9.09 9.57 3.30
N TRP A 68 9.69 8.83 2.38
CA TRP A 68 9.65 7.36 2.40
C TRP A 68 10.21 6.76 3.68
N ARG A 69 11.15 7.43 4.37
CA ARG A 69 11.73 6.92 5.62
C ARG A 69 10.69 6.90 6.73
N LYS A 70 9.87 7.95 6.81
CA LYS A 70 8.77 8.04 7.77
C LYS A 70 7.66 7.06 7.43
N ILE A 71 7.36 6.89 6.14
CA ILE A 71 6.41 5.88 5.68
C ILE A 71 6.89 4.49 6.12
N VAL A 72 8.12 4.09 5.78
CA VAL A 72 8.70 2.80 6.16
C VAL A 72 8.70 2.60 7.67
N ALA A 73 9.14 3.60 8.44
CA ALA A 73 9.12 3.53 9.90
C ALA A 73 7.71 3.28 10.46
N ARG A 74 6.67 3.86 9.86
CA ARG A 74 5.28 3.57 10.21
C ARG A 74 4.87 2.15 9.81
N LEU A 75 5.25 1.70 8.62
CA LEU A 75 4.88 0.37 8.10
C LEU A 75 5.52 -0.78 8.89
N THR A 76 6.74 -0.58 9.41
CA THR A 76 7.48 -1.59 10.20
C THR A 76 7.38 -1.37 11.71
N GLY A 77 6.88 -0.21 12.15
CA GLY A 77 6.74 0.16 13.55
C GLY A 77 5.59 -0.53 14.26
N GLN A 78 5.15 0.06 15.37
CA GLN A 78 4.03 -0.46 16.17
C GLN A 78 2.74 -0.51 15.35
N VAL A 79 1.98 -1.60 15.52
CA VAL A 79 0.68 -1.74 14.85
C VAL A 79 -0.30 -0.69 15.41
N PRO A 80 -0.97 0.11 14.54
CA PRO A 80 -1.90 1.12 14.99
C PRO A 80 -3.01 0.55 15.88
N GLY A 81 -3.34 1.27 16.96
CA GLY A 81 -4.44 0.92 17.86
C GLY A 81 -4.25 -0.38 18.64
N GLY A 82 -3.01 -0.86 18.80
CA GLY A 82 -2.71 -2.11 19.52
C GLY A 82 -3.31 -3.35 18.87
N LYS A 83 -3.64 -3.28 17.57
CA LYS A 83 -4.18 -4.40 16.80
C LYS A 83 -3.10 -5.46 16.61
N ARG A 84 -3.53 -6.71 16.39
CA ARG A 84 -2.61 -7.82 16.13
C ARG A 84 -2.10 -7.81 14.69
N ILE A 85 -2.91 -7.34 13.75
CA ILE A 85 -2.60 -7.41 12.33
C ILE A 85 -2.52 -5.99 11.77
N PHE A 86 -1.49 -5.72 10.97
CA PHE A 86 -1.38 -4.51 10.17
C PHE A 86 -1.36 -4.86 8.69
N PHE A 87 -2.51 -4.67 8.02
CA PHE A 87 -2.66 -4.91 6.59
C PHE A 87 -2.37 -3.64 5.79
N GLN A 88 -1.43 -3.73 4.86
CA GLN A 88 -0.95 -2.62 4.05
C GLN A 88 -1.32 -2.89 2.61
N LYS A 89 -2.22 -2.08 2.05
CA LYS A 89 -2.53 -2.13 0.62
C LYS A 89 -1.42 -1.42 -0.14
N GLN A 90 -0.60 -2.18 -0.85
CA GLN A 90 0.54 -1.66 -1.60
C GLN A 90 0.26 -1.71 -3.11
N MET A 91 0.71 -0.66 -3.81
CA MET A 91 0.75 -0.61 -5.27
C MET A 91 2.20 -0.73 -5.72
N THR A 92 2.50 -1.73 -6.54
CA THR A 92 3.89 -2.02 -6.95
C THR A 92 4.57 -0.84 -7.65
N HIS A 93 3.81 -0.05 -8.43
CA HIS A 93 4.32 1.12 -9.14
C HIS A 93 4.53 2.35 -8.24
N HIS A 94 4.10 2.32 -6.96
CA HIS A 94 4.45 3.35 -5.97
C HIS A 94 5.79 3.07 -5.28
N LEU A 95 6.34 1.85 -5.40
CA LEU A 95 7.65 1.51 -4.85
C LEU A 95 8.77 2.01 -5.78
N LEU A 96 9.09 3.31 -5.66
CA LEU A 96 10.10 3.98 -6.47
C LEU A 96 11.54 3.48 -6.19
N PRO A 97 12.49 3.65 -7.14
CA PRO A 97 13.86 3.15 -6.99
C PRO A 97 14.59 3.65 -5.74
N GLU A 98 14.36 4.90 -5.33
CA GLU A 98 14.99 5.55 -4.18
C GLU A 98 14.53 5.02 -2.82
N ILE A 99 13.45 4.24 -2.79
CA ILE A 99 12.95 3.61 -1.57
C ILE A 99 13.80 2.36 -1.31
N ASP A 100 14.46 2.33 -0.17
CA ASP A 100 15.21 1.15 0.26
C ASP A 100 14.28 -0.06 0.36
N ARG A 101 14.78 -1.25 0.05
CA ARG A 101 14.03 -2.51 0.06
C ARG A 101 14.32 -3.37 1.28
N GLN A 102 15.27 -3.01 2.13
CA GLN A 102 15.58 -3.79 3.34
C GLN A 102 14.36 -3.98 4.26
N TRP A 103 13.46 -3.00 4.34
CA TRP A 103 12.25 -3.08 5.15
C TRP A 103 11.28 -4.18 4.71
N LEU A 104 11.37 -4.66 3.46
CA LEU A 104 10.55 -5.77 2.97
C LEU A 104 10.82 -7.05 3.77
N GLY A 105 11.99 -7.17 4.41
CA GLY A 105 12.31 -8.28 5.32
C GLY A 105 11.60 -8.20 6.68
N ALA A 106 11.01 -7.06 7.02
CA ALA A 106 10.28 -6.85 8.28
C ALA A 106 8.76 -7.06 8.15
N VAL A 107 8.28 -7.44 6.96
CA VAL A 107 6.85 -7.66 6.66
C VAL A 107 6.64 -8.99 5.95
N THR A 108 5.44 -9.52 6.05
CA THR A 108 4.98 -10.62 5.21
C THR A 108 4.51 -10.06 3.88
N ASN A 109 5.24 -10.36 2.81
CA ASN A 109 4.89 -9.90 1.46
C ASN A 109 3.91 -10.88 0.81
N CYS A 110 2.75 -10.37 0.42
CA CYS A 110 1.74 -11.10 -0.33
C CYS A 110 1.51 -10.41 -1.67
N PHE A 111 1.41 -11.18 -2.75
CA PHE A 111 1.19 -10.64 -4.09
C PHE A 111 -0.19 -11.06 -4.57
N LEU A 112 -1.06 -10.07 -4.73
CA LEU A 112 -2.30 -10.26 -5.43
C LEU A 112 -1.98 -10.14 -6.92
N ILE A 113 -2.13 -11.26 -7.63
CA ILE A 113 -1.91 -11.40 -9.07
C ILE A 113 -3.21 -11.77 -9.75
N ARG A 114 -3.39 -11.32 -11.00
CA ARG A 114 -4.57 -11.61 -11.81
C ARG A 114 -4.15 -11.88 -13.24
N ASP A 115 -4.89 -12.73 -13.93
CA ASP A 115 -4.67 -13.00 -15.35
C ASP A 115 -4.71 -11.66 -16.12
N PRO A 116 -3.66 -11.33 -16.89
CA PRO A 116 -3.57 -10.07 -17.61
C PRO A 116 -4.74 -9.85 -18.59
N ARG A 117 -5.32 -10.92 -19.17
CA ARG A 117 -6.46 -10.82 -20.08
C ARG A 117 -7.68 -10.22 -19.38
N GLU A 118 -7.91 -10.59 -18.14
CA GLU A 118 -9.02 -10.05 -17.34
C GLU A 118 -8.77 -8.60 -16.88
N VAL A 119 -7.51 -8.24 -16.67
CA VAL A 119 -7.11 -6.87 -16.30
C VAL A 119 -7.40 -5.91 -17.45
N ILE A 120 -7.03 -6.27 -18.69
CA ILE A 120 -7.23 -5.44 -19.89
C ILE A 120 -8.73 -5.15 -20.11
N ILE A 121 -9.58 -6.17 -20.02
CA ILE A 121 -11.04 -6.00 -20.17
C ILE A 121 -11.60 -5.02 -19.11
N SER A 122 -11.09 -5.09 -17.88
CA SER A 122 -11.46 -4.17 -16.80
C SER A 122 -10.93 -2.75 -17.00
N TYR A 123 -9.80 -2.60 -17.68
CA TYR A 123 -9.17 -1.33 -17.99
C TYR A 123 -9.94 -0.60 -19.11
N LEU A 124 -10.29 -1.33 -20.19
CA LEU A 124 -11.03 -0.83 -21.34
C LEU A 124 -12.44 -0.34 -20.97
N LYS A 125 -13.14 -1.00 -20.03
CA LYS A 125 -14.47 -0.57 -19.58
C LYS A 125 -14.50 0.75 -18.80
N LYS A 126 -13.35 1.28 -18.36
CA LYS A 126 -13.26 2.53 -17.58
C LYS A 126 -12.57 3.68 -18.32
N ARG A 127 -11.97 3.43 -19.48
CA ARG A 127 -11.43 4.47 -20.36
C ARG A 127 -12.22 4.43 -21.66
N GLU A 128 -13.11 5.40 -21.86
CA GLU A 128 -13.49 5.77 -23.23
C GLU A 128 -12.21 6.29 -23.91
N ASN A 129 -11.68 5.53 -24.88
CA ASN A 129 -10.44 5.77 -25.64
C ASN A 129 -9.11 5.82 -24.88
N PRO A 130 -8.33 4.72 -24.90
CA PRO A 130 -6.88 4.79 -24.93
C PRO A 130 -6.40 4.80 -26.39
N ASP A 131 -5.83 5.91 -26.86
CA ASP A 131 -4.99 5.88 -28.07
C ASP A 131 -3.78 4.96 -27.80
N LEU A 132 -3.55 4.03 -28.74
CA LEU A 132 -2.41 3.11 -28.81
C LEU A 132 -1.20 3.80 -29.43
#